data_AF-A0A1F7QY83-F1
#
_entry.id   AF-A0A1F7QY83-F1
#
_cell.length_a   1.000
_cell.length_b   1.000
_cell.length_c   1.000
_cell.angle_alpha   90.00
_cell.angle_beta   90.00
_cell.angle_gamma   90.00
#
_symmetry.space_group_name_H-M   'P 1'
#
loop_
_entity.id
_entity.type
_entity.pdbx_description
1 polymer ?
#
loop_
_entity_poly.entity_id
_entity_poly.type
_entity_poly.pdbx_seq_one_letter_code
_entity_poly.pdbx_strand_id
1 'polypeptide(L)'
;MLEIVSFSYILAQMVSLVMSWPQLHRILVLKEAEEFSLTTWSMWLAAQTVTTIYSAMAHQLLWFIVSVIWMIFDIAIVTLIIKYHVRIRVEVVAEKSKEVAAKSSA
;
A
#
# COMPACT_ATOMS: atom_id res chain seq x y z
N MET A 1 16.96 18.99 21.61
CA MET A 1 17.46 17.78 20.92
C MET A 1 16.30 16.91 20.43
N LEU A 2 15.38 16.47 21.30
CA LEU A 2 14.18 15.72 20.92
C LEU A 2 13.30 16.42 19.86
N GLU A 3 13.08 17.74 20.00
CA GLU A 3 12.30 18.53 19.03
C GLU A 3 12.88 18.50 17.61
N ILE A 4 14.22 18.55 17.46
CA ILE A 4 14.89 18.53 16.16
C ILE A 4 14.74 17.15 15.51
N VAL A 5 14.81 16.08 16.31
CA VAL A 5 14.61 14.71 15.84
C VAL A 5 13.17 14.50 15.37
N SER A 6 12.19 14.92 16.16
CA SER A 6 10.77 14.89 15.79
C SER A 6 10.50 15.66 14.50
N PHE A 7 11.03 16.88 14.39
CA PHE A 7 10.84 17.70 13.20
C PHE A 7 11.47 17.08 11.94
N SER A 8 12.71 16.60 12.05
CA SER A 8 13.41 15.94 10.94
C SER A 8 12.70 14.66 10.51
N TYR A 9 12.15 13.92 11.47
CA TYR A 9 11.37 12.71 11.21
C TYR A 9 10.06 13.01 10.47
N ILE A 10 9.33 14.05 10.88
CA ILE A 10 8.13 14.52 10.18
C ILE A 10 8.46 14.92 8.74
N LEU A 11 9.54 15.67 8.52
CA LEU A 11 9.98 16.04 7.18
C LEU A 11 10.34 14.82 6.33
N ALA A 12 11.06 13.85 6.90
CA ALA A 12 11.38 12.62 6.20
C ALA A 12 10.11 11.86 5.80
N GLN A 13 9.13 11.74 6.70
CA GLN A 13 7.85 11.10 6.39
C GLN A 13 7.11 11.81 5.24
N MET A 14 7.08 13.15 5.25
CA MET A 14 6.43 13.92 4.19
C MET A 14 7.12 13.71 2.83
N VAL A 15 8.45 13.75 2.80
CA VAL A 15 9.23 13.51 1.57
C VAL A 15 8.99 12.08 1.07
N SER A 16 9.03 11.09 1.94
CA SER A 16 8.76 9.70 1.58
C SER A 16 7.35 9.53 1.01
N LEU A 17 6.33 10.21 1.56
CA LEU A 17 4.96 10.11 1.06
C LEU A 17 4.84 10.66 -0.37
N VAL A 18 5.46 11.81 -0.63
CA VAL A 18 5.52 12.41 -1.97
C VAL A 18 6.25 11.50 -2.95
N MET A 19 7.36 10.89 -2.52
CA MET A 19 8.13 9.96 -3.35
C MET A 19 7.42 8.63 -3.61
N SER A 20 6.48 8.24 -2.74
CA SER A 20 5.64 7.04 -2.92
C SER A 20 4.43 7.28 -3.84
N TRP A 21 4.14 8.53 -4.22
CA TRP A 21 3.04 8.87 -5.13
C TRP A 21 3.02 8.08 -6.45
N PRO A 22 4.16 7.90 -7.16
CA PRO A 22 4.19 7.12 -8.40
C PRO A 22 3.72 5.67 -8.20
N GLN A 23 3.96 5.08 -7.03
CA GLN A 23 3.55 3.70 -6.74
C GLN A 23 2.02 3.57 -6.71
N LEU A 24 1.35 4.53 -6.04
CA LEU A 24 -0.11 4.60 -6.05
C LEU A 24 -0.66 4.83 -7.46
N HIS A 25 -0.01 5.69 -8.25
CA HIS A 25 -0.38 5.91 -9.64
C HIS A 25 -0.25 4.64 -10.50
N ARG A 26 0.83 3.87 -10.37
CA ARG A 26 1.03 2.59 -11.09
C ARG A 26 -0.10 1.60 -10.79
N ILE A 27 -0.50 1.48 -9.52
CA ILE A 27 -1.56 0.55 -9.14
C ILE A 27 -2.95 1.05 -9.57
N LEU A 28 -3.24 2.34 -9.41
CA LEU A 28 -4.56 2.91 -9.73
C LEU A 28 -4.81 3.04 -11.24
N VAL A 29 -3.84 3.57 -11.97
CA VAL A 29 -3.98 3.96 -13.38
C VAL A 29 -3.50 2.85 -14.30
N LEU A 30 -2.30 2.32 -14.06
CA LEU A 30 -1.71 1.28 -14.91
C LEU A 30 -2.21 -0.13 -14.55
N LYS A 31 -2.84 -0.29 -13.37
CA LYS A 31 -3.35 -1.58 -12.85
C LYS A 31 -2.25 -2.64 -12.69
N GLU A 32 -1.00 -2.21 -12.55
CA GLU A 32 0.19 -3.05 -12.40
C GLU A 32 0.37 -3.49 -10.94
N ALA A 33 -0.61 -4.22 -10.38
CA ALA A 33 -0.55 -4.65 -8.99
C ALA A 33 0.39 -5.84 -8.74
N GLU A 34 0.69 -6.66 -9.77
CA GLU A 34 1.47 -7.90 -9.65
C GLU A 34 2.89 -7.71 -9.11
N GLU A 35 3.49 -6.55 -9.40
CA GLU A 35 4.84 -6.23 -8.94
C GLU A 35 4.90 -5.92 -7.43
N PHE A 36 3.75 -5.69 -6.80
CA PHE A 36 3.67 -5.26 -5.41
C PHE A 36 3.34 -6.43 -4.48
N SER A 37 4.27 -6.74 -3.57
CA SER A 37 4.10 -7.79 -2.57
C SER A 37 3.09 -7.38 -1.50
N LEU A 38 1.98 -8.12 -1.40
CA LEU A 38 0.99 -7.94 -0.33
C LEU A 38 1.62 -8.04 1.07
N THR A 39 2.58 -8.94 1.25
CA THR A 39 3.28 -9.12 2.54
C THR A 39 4.04 -7.87 2.93
N THR A 40 4.77 -7.26 1.99
CA THR A 40 5.55 -6.05 2.24
C THR A 40 4.64 -4.88 2.64
N TRP A 41 3.55 -4.67 1.90
CA TRP A 41 2.62 -3.59 2.18
C TRP A 41 1.79 -3.81 3.46
N SER A 42 1.47 -5.07 3.78
CA SER A 42 0.83 -5.39 5.05
C SER A 42 1.76 -5.14 6.24
N MET A 43 3.07 -5.38 6.07
CA MET A 43 4.08 -5.08 7.09
C MET A 43 4.23 -3.57 7.31
N TRP A 44 4.26 -2.78 6.23
CA TRP A 44 4.24 -1.32 6.32
C TRP A 44 2.99 -0.81 7.03
N LEU A 45 1.81 -1.31 6.67
CA LEU A 45 0.56 -0.95 7.34
C LEU A 45 0.59 -1.28 8.85
N ALA A 46 1.13 -2.43 9.23
CA ALA A 46 1.28 -2.80 10.64
C ALA A 46 2.25 -1.86 11.37
N ALA A 47 3.41 -1.58 10.79
CA ALA A 47 4.38 -0.64 11.35
C ALA A 47 3.80 0.78 11.48
N GLN A 48 3.02 1.21 10.49
CA GLN A 48 2.39 2.52 10.47
C GLN A 48 1.27 2.63 11.50
N THR A 49 0.56 1.54 11.77
CA THR A 49 -0.41 1.46 12.87
C THR A 49 0.27 1.70 14.23
N VAL A 50 1.40 1.04 14.48
CA VAL A 50 2.20 1.24 15.71
C VAL A 50 2.70 2.68 15.81
N THR A 51 3.22 3.25 14.72
CA THR A 51 3.70 4.64 14.66
C THR A 51 2.57 5.64 14.93
N THR A 52 1.37 5.37 14.42
CA THR A 52 0.19 6.22 14.64
C THR A 52 -0.25 6.19 16.10
N ILE A 53 -0.27 5.01 16.74
CA ILE A 53 -0.57 4.89 18.17
C ILE A 53 0.50 5.61 19.00
N TYR A 54 1.78 5.42 18.68
CA TYR A 54 2.88 6.08 19.39
C TYR A 54 2.80 7.61 19.29
N SER A 55 2.58 8.14 18.09
CA SER A 55 2.48 9.59 17.88
C SER A 55 1.29 10.21 18.61
N ALA A 56 0.17 9.48 18.74
CA ALA A 56 -0.96 9.91 19.57
C ALA A 56 -0.58 10.00 21.06
N MET A 57 0.16 9.01 21.57
CA MET A 57 0.63 8.98 22.97
C MET A 57 1.71 10.03 23.25
N ALA A 58 2.50 10.39 22.24
CA ALA A 58 3.54 11.42 22.36
C ALA A 58 2.98 12.85 22.43
N HIS A 59 1.66 13.04 22.30
CA HIS A 59 0.98 14.33 22.27
C HIS A 59 1.51 15.32 21.20
N GLN A 60 2.15 14.80 20.14
CA GLN A 60 2.67 15.60 19.03
C GLN A 60 1.67 15.60 17.88
N LEU A 61 0.77 16.60 17.85
CA LEU A 61 -0.35 16.67 16.90
C LEU A 61 0.10 16.58 15.43
N LEU A 62 1.14 17.32 15.04
CA LEU A 62 1.62 17.33 13.66
C LEU A 62 2.10 15.94 13.22
N TRP A 63 2.86 15.26 14.07
CA TRP A 63 3.33 13.91 13.78
C TRP A 63 2.18 12.91 13.69
N PHE A 64 1.19 13.03 14.57
CA PHE A 64 -0.01 12.20 14.52
C PHE A 64 -0.77 12.36 13.20
N ILE A 65 -0.99 13.60 12.76
CA ILE A 65 -1.67 13.90 11.49
C ILE A 65 -0.93 13.27 10.30
N VAL A 66 0.40 13.45 10.23
CA VAL A 66 1.22 12.87 9.15
C VAL A 66 1.17 11.34 9.19
N SER A 67 1.18 10.75 10.39
CA SER A 67 1.09 9.30 10.56
C SER A 67 -0.25 8.73 10.10
N VAL A 68 -1.35 9.44 10.37
CA VAL A 68 -2.69 9.08 9.88
C VAL A 68 -2.78 9.15 8.36
N ILE A 69 -2.20 10.18 7.74
CA ILE A 69 -2.16 10.30 6.26
C ILE A 69 -1.40 9.11 5.66
N TRP A 70 -0.26 8.75 6.23
CA TRP A 70 0.49 7.55 5.84
C TRP A 70 -0.32 6.26 6.02
N MET A 71 -1.04 6.13 7.13
CA MET A 71 -1.87 4.94 7.37
C MET A 71 -2.98 4.81 6.32
N ILE A 72 -3.62 5.91 5.93
CA ILE A 72 -4.62 5.92 4.85
C ILE A 72 -3.99 5.51 3.52
N PHE A 73 -2.78 6.00 3.22
CA PHE A 73 -2.04 5.60 2.03
C PHE A 73 -1.75 4.10 1.99
N ASP A 74 -1.23 3.52 3.08
CA ASP A 74 -0.94 2.09 3.17
C ASP A 74 -2.21 1.23 3.04
N ILE A 75 -3.31 1.64 3.69
CA ILE A 75 -4.62 0.99 3.53
C ILE A 75 -5.05 0.99 2.06
N ALA A 76 -4.92 2.13 1.37
CA ALA A 76 -5.29 2.25 -0.03
C ALA A 76 -4.46 1.30 -0.90
N ILE A 77 -3.13 1.27 -0.73
CA ILE A 77 -2.25 0.38 -1.48
C ILE A 77 -2.59 -1.09 -1.22
N VAL A 78 -2.70 -1.51 0.04
CA VAL A 78 -3.04 -2.90 0.40
C VAL A 78 -4.38 -3.31 -0.23
N THR A 79 -5.39 -2.45 -0.12
CA THR A 79 -6.73 -2.71 -0.69
C THR A 79 -6.66 -2.88 -2.21
N LEU A 80 -5.90 -2.03 -2.90
CA LEU A 80 -5.75 -2.11 -4.34
C LEU A 80 -4.99 -3.35 -4.78
N ILE A 81 -3.92 -3.73 -4.07
CA ILE A 81 -3.17 -4.96 -4.35
C ILE A 81 -4.09 -6.16 -4.23
N ILE A 82 -4.86 -6.27 -3.15
CA ILE A 82 -5.83 -7.37 -2.96
C ILE A 82 -6.84 -7.38 -4.11
N LYS A 83 -7.47 -6.24 -4.42
CA LYS A 83 -8.48 -6.11 -5.47
C LYS A 83 -7.96 -6.56 -6.83
N TYR A 84 -6.77 -6.10 -7.22
CA TYR A 84 -6.22 -6.38 -8.54
C TYR A 84 -5.59 -7.78 -8.63
N HIS A 85 -4.94 -8.29 -7.58
CA HIS A 85 -4.47 -9.68 -7.56
C HIS A 85 -5.61 -10.69 -7.68
N VAL A 86 -6.74 -10.46 -7.00
CA VAL A 86 -7.90 -11.34 -7.12
C VAL A 86 -8.45 -11.31 -8.54
N ARG A 87 -8.61 -10.11 -9.12
CA ARG A 87 -9.10 -9.94 -10.50
C ARG A 87 -8.25 -10.69 -11.52
N ILE A 88 -6.93 -10.50 -11.46
CA ILE A 88 -5.98 -11.15 -12.36
C ILE A 88 -6.06 -12.67 -12.25
N ARG A 89 -6.08 -13.23 -11.03
CA ARG A 89 -6.22 -14.68 -10.84
C ARG A 89 -7.50 -15.24 -11.47
N VAL A 90 -8.62 -14.51 -11.35
CA VAL A 90 -9.88 -14.90 -11.97
C VAL A 90 -9.80 -14.88 -13.49
N GLU A 91 -9.20 -13.85 -14.08
CA GLU A 91 -9.01 -13.74 -15.53
C GLU A 91 -8.13 -14.88 -16.07
N VAL A 92 -7.02 -15.21 -15.41
CA VAL A 92 -6.12 -16.31 -15.78
C VAL A 92 -6.82 -17.68 -15.69
N VAL A 93 -7.60 -17.93 -14.63
CA VAL A 93 -8.33 -19.19 -14.49
C VAL A 93 -9.42 -19.33 -15.56
N ALA A 94 -10.12 -18.24 -15.88
CA ALA A 94 -11.14 -18.23 -16.93
C ALA A 94 -10.53 -18.52 -18.32
N GLU A 95 -9.36 -17.95 -18.63
CA GLU A 95 -8.65 -18.21 -19.88
C GLU A 95 -8.19 -19.66 -20.00
N LYS A 96 -7.55 -20.20 -18.95
CA LYS A 96 -7.16 -21.62 -18.91
C LYS A 96 -8.35 -22.57 -19.06
N SER A 97 -9.48 -22.24 -18.46
CA SER A 97 -10.70 -23.07 -18.57
C SER A 97 -11.22 -23.11 -20.01
N LYS A 98 -11.16 -21.99 -20.74
CA LYS A 98 -11.54 -21.94 -22.17
C LYS A 98 -10.59 -22.76 -23.04
N GLU A 99 -9.29 -22.69 -22.78
CA GLU A 99 -8.28 -23.45 -23.53
C GLU A 99 -8.48 -24.97 -23.36
N VAL A 100 -8.75 -25.42 -22.13
CA VAL A 100 -9.03 -26.84 -21.84
C VAL A 100 -10.33 -27.30 -22.53
N ALA A 101 -11.39 -26.49 -22.48
CA ALA A 101 -12.65 -26.82 -23.15
C ALA A 101 -12.48 -26.94 -24.68
N ALA A 102 -11.74 -26.02 -25.29
CA ALA A 102 -11.44 -26.04 -26.72
C ALA A 102 -10.64 -27.30 -27.13
N LYS A 103 -9.65 -27.70 -26.31
CA LYS A 103 -8.88 -28.94 -26.53
C LYS A 103 -9.69 -30.23 -26.35
N SER A 104 -10.77 -30.20 -25.55
CA SER A 104 -11.64 -31.37 -25.36
C SER A 104 -12.71 -31.56 -26.45
N SER A 105 -12.93 -30.53 -27.27
CA SER A 105 -13.94 -30.52 -28.34
C SER A 105 -13.33 -30.76 -29.74
N ALA A 106 -12.00 -30.90 -29.81
CA ALA A 106 -11.22 -31.19 -31.01
C ALA A 106 -10.74 -32.64 -30.99
#